data_AF-A0AAW0A9C1-F1
#
_entry.id   AF-A0AAW0A9C1-F1
#
_cell.length_a   1.000
_cell.length_b   1.000
_cell.length_c   1.000
_cell.angle_alpha   90.00
_cell.angle_beta   90.00
_cell.angle_gamma   90.00
#
_symmetry.space_group_name_H-M   'P 1'
#
loop_
_entity.id
_entity.type
_entity.pdbx_description
1 polymer ?
#
loop_
_entity_poly.entity_id
_entity_poly.type
_entity_poly.pdbx_seq_one_letter_code
_entity_poly.pdbx_strand_id
1 'polypeptide(L)'
;MAIRPRVFRGTRHTRLICCGLLRFNHFCDLHNIPESQRMPASEALLSIFISSYGAGLVASGTVSTWLAGLQLWHAVNFAPWHGVSKLAPPSSRRLPRDPVTFNHMVILRTHLDLSNSRDSAIWAAACTAWRDCARLGKYWSHLHLPSMPRIPWTKTRLSLGDWLTSTETIDDVDAVAALEHHLAVNESVPDSAPLFAYATQSGWSHLTRADFIARCNQIWLEAGMGGLNGHGFRIGGTTHLLLHGVDPWVVMKQGRWSSAAFLVYWRNVEEILPLFIGDSLDTFTSLKESICTLIYQRQRFIRPQTQAFRL
;
A
#
# COMPACT_ATOMS: atom_id res chain seq x y z
N MET A 1 -4.86 -26.30 34.94
CA MET A 1 -3.59 -26.05 34.23
C MET A 1 -3.65 -24.61 33.74
N ALA A 2 -2.90 -23.69 34.37
CA ALA A 2 -3.04 -22.26 34.12
C ALA A 2 -2.61 -21.88 32.70
N ILE A 3 -3.51 -21.27 31.91
CA ILE A 3 -3.29 -20.80 30.53
C ILE A 3 -2.79 -19.36 30.60
N ARG A 4 -1.68 -19.12 31.32
CA ARG A 4 -1.00 -17.82 31.24
C ARG A 4 -0.07 -17.79 30.03
N PRO A 5 -0.07 -16.72 29.22
CA PRO A 5 0.72 -16.67 28.01
C PRO A 5 2.22 -16.68 28.33
N ARG A 6 2.95 -17.66 27.76
CA ARG A 6 4.41 -17.56 27.65
C ARG A 6 4.74 -16.33 26.80
N VAL A 7 5.72 -15.55 27.26
CA VAL A 7 6.19 -14.35 26.56
C VAL A 7 6.74 -14.74 25.19
N PHE A 8 5.97 -14.49 24.13
CA PHE A 8 6.43 -14.67 22.76
C PHE A 8 7.30 -13.47 22.35
N ARG A 9 8.63 -13.68 22.26
CA ARG A 9 9.52 -12.73 21.59
C ARG A 9 9.38 -12.92 20.07
N GLY A 10 8.76 -11.96 19.39
CA GLY A 10 8.53 -12.02 17.93
C GLY A 10 8.23 -10.66 17.29
N THR A 11 8.15 -10.65 15.96
CA THR A 11 8.03 -9.49 15.06
C THR A 11 6.77 -8.62 15.32
N ARG A 12 6.61 -7.51 14.59
CA ARG A 12 5.48 -6.55 14.74
C ARG A 12 4.10 -7.23 14.66
N HIS A 13 3.97 -8.30 13.88
CA HIS A 13 2.76 -9.12 13.81
C HIS A 13 2.49 -9.89 15.11
N THR A 14 3.53 -10.49 15.71
CA THR A 14 3.45 -11.18 17.01
C THR A 14 3.05 -10.21 18.12
N ARG A 15 3.61 -8.99 18.14
CA ARG A 15 3.24 -7.96 19.14
C ARG A 15 1.77 -7.52 19.05
N LEU A 16 1.22 -7.42 17.84
CA LEU A 16 -0.16 -7.02 17.62
C LEU A 16 -1.16 -8.13 17.96
N ILE A 17 -0.81 -9.39 17.67
CA ILE A 17 -1.57 -10.59 18.07
C ILE A 17 -1.61 -10.70 19.61
N CYS A 18 -0.46 -10.55 20.28
CA CYS A 18 -0.40 -10.53 21.74
C CYS A 18 -1.20 -9.37 22.35
N CYS A 19 -1.29 -8.23 21.68
CA CYS A 19 -2.06 -7.07 22.13
C CYS A 19 -3.57 -7.32 22.18
N GLY A 20 -4.12 -8.14 21.28
CA GLY A 20 -5.52 -8.54 21.32
C GLY A 20 -5.81 -9.50 22.47
N LEU A 21 -4.97 -10.53 22.61
CA LEU A 21 -5.08 -11.53 23.66
C LEU A 21 -4.94 -10.93 25.07
N LEU A 22 -4.00 -9.99 25.25
CA LEU A 22 -3.81 -9.29 26.52
C LEU A 22 -5.03 -8.45 26.90
N ARG A 23 -5.60 -7.71 25.94
CA ARG A 23 -6.82 -6.93 26.17
C ARG A 23 -8.02 -7.80 26.51
N PHE A 24 -8.17 -8.92 25.81
CA PHE A 24 -9.25 -9.86 26.08
C PHE A 24 -9.14 -10.49 27.47
N ASN A 25 -7.94 -10.93 27.87
CA ASN A 25 -7.75 -11.47 29.22
C ASN A 25 -7.98 -10.41 30.29
N HIS A 26 -7.49 -9.19 30.09
CA HIS A 26 -7.75 -8.09 31.00
C HIS A 26 -9.24 -7.76 31.11
N PHE A 27 -9.98 -7.75 30.00
CA PHE A 27 -11.43 -7.63 29.98
C PHE A 27 -12.09 -8.76 30.79
N CYS A 28 -11.71 -10.01 30.54
CA CYS A 28 -12.25 -11.16 31.26
C CYS A 28 -11.93 -11.11 32.76
N ASP A 29 -10.75 -10.64 33.15
CA ASP A 29 -10.37 -10.44 34.55
C ASP A 29 -11.24 -9.36 35.22
N LEU A 30 -11.43 -8.21 34.56
CA LEU A 30 -12.27 -7.11 35.06
C LEU A 30 -13.74 -7.52 35.24
N HIS A 31 -14.24 -8.39 34.36
CA HIS A 31 -15.63 -8.87 34.40
C HIS A 31 -15.79 -10.21 35.11
N ASN A 32 -14.75 -10.68 35.82
CA ASN A 32 -14.76 -11.94 36.57
C ASN A 32 -15.19 -13.17 35.73
N ILE A 33 -14.85 -13.19 34.44
CA ILE A 33 -15.13 -14.31 33.55
C ILE A 33 -14.17 -15.45 33.87
N PRO A 34 -14.67 -16.64 34.28
CA PRO A 34 -13.81 -17.78 34.62
C PRO A 34 -12.95 -18.21 33.43
N GLU A 35 -11.72 -18.66 33.69
CA GLU A 35 -10.79 -19.10 32.64
C GLU A 35 -11.37 -20.21 31.74
N SER A 36 -12.20 -21.08 32.31
CA SER A 36 -12.93 -22.14 31.58
C SER A 36 -13.94 -21.61 30.55
N GLN A 37 -14.41 -20.37 30.68
CA GLN A 37 -15.33 -19.73 29.73
C GLN A 37 -14.61 -18.86 28.69
N ARG A 38 -13.30 -18.67 28.84
CA ARG A 38 -12.48 -17.87 27.90
C ARG A 38 -12.06 -18.65 26.67
N MET A 39 -12.14 -19.99 26.72
CA MET A 39 -11.79 -20.88 25.62
C MET A 39 -12.62 -22.19 25.67
N PRO A 40 -13.40 -22.51 24.62
CA PRO A 40 -13.67 -21.67 23.45
C PRO A 40 -14.48 -20.41 23.84
N ALA A 41 -14.02 -19.24 23.40
CA ALA A 41 -14.73 -17.99 23.63
C ALA A 41 -16.02 -17.96 22.81
N SER A 42 -17.15 -17.73 23.47
CA SER A 42 -18.46 -17.64 22.80
C SER A 42 -18.58 -16.36 21.95
N GLU A 43 -19.44 -16.39 20.93
CA GLU A 43 -19.74 -15.21 20.11
C GLU A 43 -20.26 -14.04 20.97
N ALA A 44 -21.07 -14.33 22.00
CA ALA A 44 -21.56 -13.33 22.94
C ALA A 44 -20.42 -12.66 23.72
N LEU A 45 -19.47 -13.45 24.25
CA LEU A 45 -18.33 -12.94 24.99
C LEU A 45 -17.43 -12.07 24.09
N LEU A 46 -17.18 -12.51 22.86
CA LEU A 46 -16.41 -11.75 21.87
C LEU A 46 -17.13 -10.46 21.46
N SER A 47 -18.46 -10.49 21.32
CA SER A 47 -19.28 -9.32 20.96
C SER A 47 -19.25 -8.26 22.05
N ILE A 48 -19.37 -8.65 23.32
CA ILE A 48 -19.30 -7.74 24.46
C ILE A 48 -17.89 -7.14 24.54
N PHE A 49 -16.84 -7.95 24.40
CA PHE A 49 -15.46 -7.47 24.39
C PHE A 49 -15.23 -6.40 23.30
N ILE A 50 -15.67 -6.66 22.06
CA ILE A 50 -15.54 -5.69 20.95
C ILE A 50 -16.37 -4.45 21.20
N SER A 51 -17.58 -4.60 21.75
CA SER A 51 -18.44 -3.45 22.01
C SER A 51 -17.86 -2.54 23.08
N SER A 52 -17.33 -3.13 24.17
CA SER A 52 -16.78 -2.39 25.30
C SER A 52 -15.42 -1.74 25.02
N TYR A 53 -14.55 -2.36 24.21
CA TYR A 53 -13.18 -1.87 23.96
C TYR A 53 -12.92 -1.43 22.52
N GLY A 54 -13.83 -1.75 21.61
CA GLY A 54 -13.69 -1.56 20.18
C GLY A 54 -14.55 -0.41 19.64
N ALA A 55 -15.86 -0.56 19.76
CA ALA A 55 -16.85 0.32 19.12
C ALA A 55 -16.65 1.79 19.54
N GLY A 56 -16.43 2.68 18.56
CA GLY A 56 -16.25 4.12 18.80
C GLY A 56 -14.90 4.53 19.42
N LEU A 57 -14.18 3.61 20.09
CA LEU A 57 -12.93 3.90 20.79
C LEU A 57 -11.68 3.69 19.93
N VAL A 58 -11.72 2.73 19.00
CA VAL A 58 -10.58 2.40 18.14
C VAL A 58 -11.00 2.18 16.69
N ALA A 59 -10.02 2.30 15.78
CA ALA A 59 -10.26 2.01 14.37
C ALA A 59 -10.66 0.54 14.14
N SER A 60 -11.58 0.28 13.20
CA SER A 60 -12.08 -1.07 12.87
C SER A 60 -10.98 -2.08 12.51
N GLY A 61 -9.88 -1.61 11.91
CA GLY A 61 -8.69 -2.43 11.63
C GLY A 61 -7.98 -2.93 12.90
N THR A 62 -8.02 -2.14 13.97
CA THR A 62 -7.46 -2.53 15.28
C THR A 62 -8.27 -3.67 15.89
N VAL A 63 -9.61 -3.57 15.90
CA VAL A 63 -10.51 -4.64 16.36
C VAL A 63 -10.28 -5.93 15.56
N SER A 64 -10.15 -5.81 14.23
CA SER A 64 -9.85 -6.95 13.35
C SER A 64 -8.54 -7.63 13.73
N THR A 65 -7.54 -6.85 14.13
CA THR A 65 -6.23 -7.37 14.56
C THR A 65 -6.33 -8.09 15.90
N TRP A 66 -7.16 -7.58 16.83
CA TRP A 66 -7.40 -8.27 18.10
C TRP A 66 -8.08 -9.62 17.90
N LEU A 67 -9.12 -9.67 17.06
CA LEU A 67 -9.83 -10.91 16.76
C LEU A 67 -8.95 -11.94 16.05
N ALA A 68 -8.10 -11.51 15.11
CA ALA A 68 -7.13 -12.40 14.50
C ALA A 68 -6.16 -13.01 15.53
N GLY A 69 -5.77 -12.24 16.55
CA GLY A 69 -4.98 -12.73 17.66
C GLY A 69 -5.70 -13.78 18.51
N LEU A 70 -6.99 -13.55 18.80
CA LEU A 70 -7.83 -14.50 19.54
C LEU A 70 -8.09 -15.78 18.73
N GLN A 71 -8.37 -15.67 17.44
CA GLN A 71 -8.54 -16.80 16.54
C GLN A 71 -7.28 -17.68 16.49
N LEU A 72 -6.11 -17.06 16.39
CA LEU A 72 -4.84 -17.80 16.44
C LEU A 72 -4.64 -18.49 17.79
N TRP A 73 -4.96 -17.82 18.90
CA TRP A 73 -4.87 -18.43 20.23
C TRP A 73 -5.78 -19.66 20.37
N HIS A 74 -7.00 -19.63 19.80
CA HIS A 74 -7.89 -20.79 19.75
C HIS A 74 -7.31 -21.92 18.89
N ALA A 75 -6.79 -21.59 17.69
CA ALA A 75 -6.17 -22.57 16.80
C ALA A 75 -4.97 -23.28 17.46
N VAL A 76 -4.10 -22.54 18.16
CA VAL A 76 -2.92 -23.10 18.84
C VAL A 76 -3.30 -24.05 19.99
N ASN A 77 -4.44 -23.83 20.64
CA ASN A 77 -4.92 -24.66 21.74
C ASN A 77 -5.96 -25.71 21.29
N PHE A 78 -6.13 -25.91 19.97
CA PHE A 78 -7.09 -26.85 19.40
C PHE A 78 -8.54 -26.61 19.89
N ALA A 79 -8.88 -25.36 20.18
CA ALA A 79 -10.22 -24.98 20.64
C ALA A 79 -11.09 -24.48 19.47
N PRO A 80 -12.41 -24.75 19.49
CA PRO A 80 -13.34 -24.19 18.51
C PRO A 80 -13.31 -22.67 18.46
N TRP A 81 -13.41 -22.09 17.26
CA TRP A 81 -13.51 -20.65 17.05
C TRP A 81 -14.91 -20.28 16.58
N HIS A 82 -15.63 -19.47 17.38
CA HIS A 82 -17.01 -19.09 17.08
C HIS A 82 -17.16 -17.78 16.30
N GLY A 83 -16.12 -16.95 16.21
CA GLY A 83 -16.13 -15.72 15.41
C GLY A 83 -17.12 -14.65 15.91
N VAL A 84 -17.14 -13.50 15.22
CA VAL A 84 -18.09 -12.39 15.43
C VAL A 84 -18.16 -11.55 14.17
N SER A 85 -19.37 -11.16 13.77
CA SER A 85 -19.61 -10.34 12.58
C SER A 85 -19.22 -8.87 12.82
N LYS A 86 -18.53 -8.26 11.86
CA LYS A 86 -18.05 -6.88 11.95
C LYS A 86 -19.17 -5.90 11.61
N LEU A 87 -19.94 -5.47 12.59
CA LEU A 87 -20.85 -4.34 12.45
C LEU A 87 -20.16 -3.08 12.98
N ALA A 88 -19.33 -2.46 12.13
CA ALA A 88 -18.80 -1.13 12.42
C ALA A 88 -19.77 -0.08 11.87
N PRO A 89 -20.23 0.90 12.66
CA PRO A 89 -21.14 1.93 12.17
C PRO A 89 -20.47 2.72 11.03
N PRO A 90 -21.21 3.20 10.01
CA PRO A 90 -20.65 3.99 8.92
C PRO A 90 -19.82 5.19 9.37
N SER A 91 -20.20 5.82 10.48
CA SER A 91 -19.50 6.93 11.15
C SER A 91 -18.08 6.59 11.62
N SER A 92 -17.75 5.31 11.79
CA SER A 92 -16.42 4.86 12.21
C SER A 92 -15.42 4.77 11.05
N ARG A 93 -15.88 4.91 9.80
CA ARG A 93 -15.00 4.92 8.61
C ARG A 93 -14.33 6.28 8.52
N ARG A 94 -13.00 6.29 8.62
CA ARG A 94 -12.21 7.50 8.36
C ARG A 94 -12.47 7.98 6.93
N LEU A 95 -12.64 9.29 6.78
CA LEU A 95 -12.72 9.91 5.47
C LEU A 95 -11.50 9.51 4.62
N PRO A 96 -11.70 9.32 3.31
CA PRO A 96 -10.58 9.06 2.41
C PRO A 96 -9.58 10.23 2.49
N ARG A 97 -8.29 9.91 2.61
CA ARG A 97 -7.23 10.95 2.66
C ARG A 97 -7.08 11.63 1.30
N ASP A 98 -6.72 12.91 1.34
CA ASP A 98 -6.47 13.70 0.13
C ASP A 98 -5.20 13.26 -0.61
N PRO A 99 -5.22 13.28 -1.95
CA PRO A 99 -4.05 13.01 -2.78
C PRO A 99 -3.08 14.20 -2.80
N VAL A 100 -1.78 13.90 -2.86
CA VAL A 100 -0.77 14.87 -3.34
C VAL A 100 -0.93 14.95 -4.85
N THR A 101 -1.43 16.05 -5.38
CA THR A 101 -1.66 16.20 -6.83
C THR A 101 -0.37 16.58 -7.56
N PHE A 102 -0.39 16.54 -8.91
CA PHE A 102 0.74 17.03 -9.71
C PHE A 102 1.09 18.49 -9.39
N ASN A 103 0.08 19.35 -9.16
CA ASN A 103 0.31 20.74 -8.75
C ASN A 103 1.09 20.84 -7.42
N HIS A 104 0.84 19.96 -6.45
CA HIS A 104 1.63 19.92 -5.22
C HIS A 104 3.11 19.59 -5.50
N MET A 105 3.39 18.72 -6.48
CA MET A 105 4.75 18.37 -6.89
C MET A 105 5.45 19.55 -7.59
N VAL A 106 4.74 20.28 -8.46
CA VAL A 106 5.25 21.49 -9.11
C VAL A 106 5.60 22.57 -8.08
N ILE A 107 4.73 22.77 -7.09
CA ILE A 107 4.99 23.71 -5.99
C ILE A 107 6.19 23.26 -5.13
N LEU A 108 6.37 21.95 -4.86
CA LEU A 108 7.59 21.48 -4.21
C LEU A 108 8.83 21.80 -5.04
N ARG A 109 8.80 21.49 -6.34
CA ARG A 109 9.95 21.66 -7.24
C ARG A 109 10.42 23.12 -7.32
N THR A 110 9.48 24.06 -7.30
CA THR A 110 9.75 25.50 -7.43
C THR A 110 10.29 26.13 -6.15
N HIS A 111 9.98 25.57 -4.99
CA HIS A 111 10.38 26.12 -3.68
C HIS A 111 11.55 25.36 -3.00
N LEU A 112 11.90 24.17 -3.47
CA LEU A 112 13.08 23.44 -3.00
C LEU A 112 14.35 23.96 -3.68
N ASP A 113 15.40 24.18 -2.89
CA ASP A 113 16.73 24.49 -3.40
C ASP A 113 17.48 23.20 -3.70
N LEU A 114 17.56 22.82 -4.98
CA LEU A 114 18.22 21.57 -5.38
C LEU A 114 19.76 21.63 -5.32
N SER A 115 20.36 22.80 -5.07
CA SER A 115 21.79 22.90 -4.74
C SER A 115 22.07 22.52 -3.29
N ASN A 116 21.05 22.58 -2.42
CA ASN A 116 21.12 22.13 -1.04
C ASN A 116 20.97 20.62 -0.95
N SER A 117 21.90 19.98 -0.24
CA SER A 117 21.96 18.51 -0.17
C SER A 117 20.74 17.85 0.50
N ARG A 118 20.10 18.54 1.46
CA ARG A 118 18.88 18.05 2.12
C ARG A 118 17.65 18.24 1.22
N ASP A 119 17.50 19.39 0.59
CA ASP A 119 16.35 19.67 -0.28
C ASP A 119 16.41 18.83 -1.57
N SER A 120 17.60 18.51 -2.09
CA SER A 120 17.76 17.52 -3.18
C SER A 120 17.29 16.11 -2.77
N ALA A 121 17.64 15.66 -1.56
CA ALA A 121 17.17 14.39 -1.00
C ALA A 121 15.64 14.35 -0.81
N ILE A 122 15.06 15.48 -0.38
CA ILE A 122 13.61 15.62 -0.23
C ILE A 122 12.92 15.58 -1.59
N TRP A 123 13.49 16.23 -2.61
CA TRP A 123 12.94 16.20 -3.96
C TRP A 123 12.94 14.79 -4.55
N ALA A 124 14.08 14.10 -4.49
CA ALA A 124 14.19 12.71 -4.94
C ALA A 124 13.20 11.80 -4.19
N ALA A 125 13.10 11.95 -2.86
CA ALA A 125 12.14 11.18 -2.06
C ALA A 125 10.68 11.48 -2.44
N ALA A 126 10.35 12.72 -2.79
CA ALA A 126 9.02 13.12 -3.22
C ALA A 126 8.67 12.48 -4.58
N CYS A 127 9.56 12.58 -5.57
CA CYS A 127 9.36 11.97 -6.90
C CYS A 127 9.22 10.45 -6.79
N THR A 128 10.11 9.77 -6.05
CA THR A 128 10.02 8.32 -5.82
C THR A 128 8.73 7.94 -5.06
N ALA A 129 8.32 8.70 -4.05
CA ALA A 129 7.09 8.42 -3.31
C ALA A 129 5.83 8.58 -4.17
N TRP A 130 5.86 9.53 -5.10
CA TRP A 130 4.75 9.85 -5.98
C TRP A 130 4.73 8.95 -7.22
N ARG A 131 5.75 9.00 -8.08
CA ARG A 131 5.86 8.22 -9.33
C ARG A 131 5.81 6.72 -9.08
N ASP A 132 6.64 6.23 -8.16
CA ASP A 132 6.76 4.78 -7.92
C ASP A 132 5.71 4.27 -6.93
N CYS A 133 4.75 5.14 -6.58
CA CYS A 133 3.75 4.91 -5.55
C CYS A 133 4.39 4.34 -4.29
N ALA A 134 5.58 4.81 -3.89
CA ALA A 134 6.37 4.18 -2.83
C ALA A 134 5.87 4.53 -1.42
N ARG A 135 5.97 3.56 -0.49
CA ARG A 135 5.56 3.78 0.91
C ARG A 135 6.65 4.52 1.65
N LEU A 136 6.30 5.67 2.22
CA LEU A 136 7.12 6.37 3.20
C LEU A 136 7.19 5.56 4.52
N GLY A 137 8.11 4.59 4.59
CA GLY A 137 8.33 3.69 5.73
C GLY A 137 9.66 3.94 6.43
N LYS A 138 9.95 3.19 7.50
CA LYS A 138 11.22 3.26 8.27
C LYS A 138 12.47 2.82 7.49
N TYR A 139 12.33 2.43 6.21
CA TYR A 139 13.30 1.56 5.52
C TYR A 139 13.87 2.18 4.24
N TRP A 140 13.77 3.50 4.09
CA TRP A 140 14.60 4.27 3.15
C TRP A 140 16.11 4.20 3.50
N SER A 141 16.44 3.50 4.59
CA SER A 141 17.73 3.50 5.26
C SER A 141 18.80 2.53 4.73
N HIS A 142 18.53 1.76 3.67
CA HIS A 142 19.44 0.67 3.27
C HIS A 142 19.41 0.34 1.76
N LEU A 143 19.38 1.34 0.88
CA LEU A 143 19.37 1.11 -0.57
C LEU A 143 20.79 1.28 -1.11
N HIS A 144 21.31 0.25 -1.76
CA HIS A 144 22.61 0.28 -2.44
C HIS A 144 22.36 0.23 -3.96
N LEU A 145 23.14 0.97 -4.75
CA LEU A 145 23.12 0.93 -6.23
C LEU A 145 24.54 0.65 -6.77
N PRO A 146 24.63 -0.12 -7.88
CA PRO A 146 24.56 0.51 -9.21
C PRO A 146 23.61 -0.17 -10.22
N SER A 147 22.72 -1.09 -9.83
CA SER A 147 21.71 -1.65 -10.74
C SER A 147 20.43 -2.01 -10.00
N MET A 148 19.31 -1.38 -10.39
CA MET A 148 17.95 -1.51 -9.83
C MET A 148 17.90 -1.42 -8.29
N PRO A 149 17.39 -0.33 -7.69
CA PRO A 149 17.45 -0.17 -6.25
C PRO A 149 16.63 -1.25 -5.53
N ARG A 150 17.29 -2.23 -4.90
CA ARG A 150 16.61 -3.24 -4.09
C ARG A 150 16.36 -2.68 -2.70
N ILE A 151 15.09 -2.54 -2.34
CA ILE A 151 14.68 -2.22 -0.98
C ILE A 151 14.86 -3.47 -0.14
N PRO A 152 15.73 -3.48 0.88
CA PRO A 152 16.02 -4.70 1.64
C PRO A 152 14.89 -5.08 2.59
N TRP A 153 13.91 -4.19 2.80
CA TRP A 153 12.78 -4.48 3.68
C TRP A 153 11.44 -3.94 3.20
N THR A 154 10.42 -4.81 3.11
CA THR A 154 9.03 -4.38 2.85
C THR A 154 8.04 -4.92 3.88
N LYS A 155 6.86 -4.30 3.98
CA LYS A 155 5.83 -4.70 4.95
C LYS A 155 5.43 -6.18 4.83
N THR A 156 5.39 -6.70 3.60
CA THR A 156 4.87 -8.02 3.27
C THR A 156 5.97 -9.05 3.06
N ARG A 157 7.12 -8.65 2.50
CA ARG A 157 8.25 -9.54 2.25
C ARG A 157 9.35 -9.48 3.32
N LEU A 158 9.23 -8.54 4.27
CA LEU A 158 10.21 -8.35 5.34
C LEU A 158 11.62 -8.26 4.75
N SER A 159 12.60 -8.97 5.32
CA SER A 159 14.01 -8.99 4.90
C SER A 159 14.27 -9.61 3.52
N LEU A 160 13.28 -10.26 2.88
CA LEU A 160 13.42 -10.64 1.47
C LEU A 160 13.49 -9.39 0.57
N GLY A 161 13.00 -8.25 1.06
CA GLY A 161 13.02 -7.00 0.32
C GLY A 161 12.08 -7.00 -0.88
N ASP A 162 12.26 -6.01 -1.74
CA ASP A 162 11.60 -5.91 -3.05
C ASP A 162 12.36 -4.92 -3.94
N TRP A 163 12.17 -5.03 -5.25
CA TRP A 163 12.76 -4.07 -6.19
C TRP A 163 11.94 -2.79 -6.23
N LEU A 164 12.62 -1.64 -6.30
CA LEU A 164 12.01 -0.39 -6.69
C LEU A 164 12.08 -0.30 -8.21
N THR A 165 10.90 -0.24 -8.85
CA THR A 165 10.81 0.01 -10.29
C THR A 165 10.44 1.47 -10.46
N SER A 166 11.34 2.21 -11.10
CA SER A 166 11.11 3.59 -11.52
C SER A 166 11.04 3.63 -13.03
N THR A 167 10.12 4.43 -13.56
CA THR A 167 9.96 4.67 -14.99
C THR A 167 10.43 6.08 -15.28
N GLU A 168 11.37 6.22 -16.21
CA GLU A 168 11.76 7.52 -16.74
C GLU A 168 10.56 8.19 -17.42
N THR A 169 10.45 9.48 -17.18
CA THR A 169 9.41 10.38 -17.67
C THR A 169 10.07 11.65 -18.20
N ILE A 170 9.44 12.26 -19.20
CA ILE A 170 9.94 13.50 -19.83
C ILE A 170 9.25 14.69 -19.13
N ASP A 171 9.37 14.78 -17.81
CA ASP A 171 8.84 15.89 -17.03
C ASP A 171 9.68 16.19 -15.79
N ASP A 172 9.44 17.36 -15.20
CA ASP A 172 10.22 17.86 -14.06
C ASP A 172 10.08 17.01 -12.79
N VAL A 173 9.08 16.12 -12.72
CA VAL A 173 8.78 15.23 -11.59
C VAL A 173 9.29 13.81 -11.87
N ASP A 174 10.28 13.69 -12.74
CA ASP A 174 10.93 12.42 -13.03
C ASP A 174 11.70 11.89 -11.82
N ALA A 175 11.42 10.63 -11.45
CA ALA A 175 12.02 10.02 -10.27
C ALA A 175 13.45 9.58 -10.50
N VAL A 176 13.84 9.26 -11.73
CA VAL A 176 15.20 8.81 -12.07
C VAL A 176 16.13 10.01 -12.06
N ALA A 177 15.80 11.06 -12.81
CA ALA A 177 16.57 12.31 -12.86
C ALA A 177 16.67 12.96 -11.47
N ALA A 178 15.59 12.98 -10.69
CA ALA A 178 15.64 13.49 -9.32
C ALA A 178 16.59 12.67 -8.42
N LEU A 179 16.60 11.34 -8.58
CA LEU A 179 17.49 10.46 -7.82
C LEU A 179 18.95 10.61 -8.24
N GLU A 180 19.23 10.68 -9.54
CA GLU A 180 20.58 10.92 -10.07
C GLU A 180 21.14 12.26 -9.60
N HIS A 181 20.32 13.33 -9.66
CA HIS A 181 20.69 14.65 -9.14
C HIS A 181 20.99 14.60 -7.64
N HIS A 182 20.14 13.93 -6.86
CA HIS A 182 20.37 13.75 -5.42
C HIS A 182 21.69 13.04 -5.13
N LEU A 183 22.00 11.95 -5.85
CA LEU A 183 23.24 11.21 -5.69
C LEU A 183 24.47 12.04 -6.09
N ALA A 184 24.37 12.84 -7.15
CA ALA A 184 25.44 13.74 -7.58
C ALA A 184 25.72 14.84 -6.54
N VAL A 185 24.67 15.48 -6.01
CA VAL A 185 24.81 16.51 -4.96
C VAL A 185 25.33 15.93 -3.64
N ASN A 186 25.06 14.65 -3.38
CA ASN A 186 25.43 13.95 -2.15
C ASN A 186 26.56 12.93 -2.36
N GLU A 187 27.47 13.15 -3.32
CA GLU A 187 28.56 12.22 -3.63
C GLU A 187 29.48 11.90 -2.43
N SER A 188 29.55 12.78 -1.44
CA SER A 188 30.33 12.58 -0.22
C SER A 188 29.67 11.62 0.78
N VAL A 189 28.40 11.24 0.56
CA VAL A 189 27.67 10.31 1.41
C VAL A 189 28.09 8.87 1.04
N PRO A 190 28.53 8.03 2.01
CA PRO A 190 29.00 6.67 1.71
C PRO A 190 27.91 5.78 1.11
N ASP A 191 28.28 4.85 0.22
CA ASP A 191 27.37 3.87 -0.40
C ASP A 191 26.60 2.99 0.60
N SER A 192 27.12 2.85 1.82
CA SER A 192 26.48 2.11 2.92
C SER A 192 25.34 2.88 3.60
N ALA A 193 25.17 4.17 3.28
CA ALA A 193 24.17 5.03 3.87
C ALA A 193 22.76 4.76 3.28
N PRO A 194 21.70 5.22 3.97
CA PRO A 194 20.35 5.36 3.41
C PRO A 194 20.30 6.00 2.01
N LEU A 195 19.37 5.61 1.15
CA LEU A 195 19.23 6.20 -0.21
C LEU A 195 19.07 7.72 -0.14
N PHE A 196 18.20 8.17 0.76
CA PHE A 196 17.92 9.58 0.98
C PHE A 196 18.72 10.11 2.17
N ALA A 197 19.94 9.61 2.38
CA ALA A 197 20.91 10.29 3.21
C ALA A 197 21.47 11.50 2.46
N TYR A 198 21.79 12.54 3.22
CA TYR A 198 22.29 13.78 2.69
C TYR A 198 23.49 14.28 3.50
N ALA A 199 24.41 14.97 2.83
CA ALA A 199 25.62 15.49 3.44
C ALA A 199 25.32 16.59 4.47
N THR A 200 26.05 16.59 5.57
CA THR A 200 25.98 17.63 6.61
C THR A 200 27.39 18.10 6.98
N GLN A 201 27.50 19.19 7.72
CA GLN A 201 28.80 19.70 8.18
C GLN A 201 29.59 18.68 9.02
N SER A 202 28.91 17.72 9.66
CA SER A 202 29.49 16.68 10.52
C SER A 202 29.55 15.30 9.85
N GLY A 203 29.39 15.22 8.52
CA GLY A 203 29.34 13.97 7.78
C GLY A 203 28.04 13.85 6.97
N TRP A 204 27.10 13.03 7.43
CA TRP A 204 25.81 12.84 6.76
C TRP A 204 24.69 12.57 7.77
N SER A 205 23.46 12.79 7.33
CA SER A 205 22.24 12.46 8.08
C SER A 205 21.24 11.74 7.17
N HIS A 206 20.28 11.05 7.75
CA HIS A 206 19.24 10.34 7.01
C HIS A 206 17.94 11.14 6.98
N LEU A 207 17.26 11.16 5.84
CA LEU A 207 15.95 11.80 5.74
C LEU A 207 14.89 10.98 6.49
N THR A 208 14.38 11.55 7.59
CA THR A 208 13.27 10.92 8.33
C THR A 208 11.94 11.25 7.67
N ARG A 209 10.94 10.37 7.88
CA ARG A 209 9.55 10.66 7.45
C ARG A 209 9.01 11.95 8.07
N ALA A 210 9.40 12.26 9.30
CA ALA A 210 8.92 13.47 9.99
C ALA A 210 9.48 14.72 9.31
N ASP A 211 10.79 14.74 9.06
CA ASP A 211 11.48 15.85 8.40
C ASP A 211 11.01 16.07 6.97
N PHE A 212 10.84 14.99 6.22
CA PHE A 212 10.31 15.03 4.86
C PHE A 212 8.92 15.66 4.81
N ILE A 213 7.98 15.15 5.63
CA ILE A 213 6.61 15.66 5.64
C ILE A 213 6.54 17.09 6.19
N ALA A 214 7.36 17.42 7.19
CA ALA A 214 7.42 18.77 7.74
C ALA A 214 7.86 19.78 6.67
N ARG A 215 8.92 19.48 5.91
CA ARG A 215 9.40 20.36 4.84
C ARG A 215 8.40 20.48 3.69
N CYS A 216 7.78 19.38 3.24
CA CYS A 216 6.74 19.45 2.21
C CYS A 216 5.54 20.29 2.65
N ASN A 217 5.05 20.06 3.88
CA ASN A 217 3.91 20.80 4.40
C ASN A 217 4.23 22.27 4.66
N GLN A 218 5.45 22.61 5.06
CA GLN A 218 5.88 24.00 5.16
C GLN A 218 5.63 24.73 3.82
N ILE A 219 6.17 24.17 2.73
CA ILE A 219 6.04 24.75 1.38
C ILE A 219 4.57 24.83 0.95
N TRP A 220 3.80 23.76 1.12
CA TRP A 220 2.39 23.75 0.71
C TRP A 220 1.49 24.68 1.51
N LEU A 221 1.78 24.85 2.81
CA LEU A 221 1.06 25.80 3.65
C LEU A 221 1.38 27.24 3.28
N GLU A 222 2.66 27.55 3.02
CA GLU A 222 3.09 28.86 2.51
C GLU A 222 2.46 29.18 1.14
N ALA A 223 2.21 28.17 0.31
CA ALA A 223 1.50 28.28 -0.97
C ALA A 223 -0.05 28.22 -0.87
N GLY A 224 -0.62 28.10 0.33
CA GLY A 224 -2.08 28.09 0.54
C GLY A 224 -2.81 26.79 0.16
N MET A 225 -2.09 25.67 -0.02
CA MET A 225 -2.66 24.38 -0.49
C MET A 225 -3.15 23.47 0.65
N GLY A 226 -2.82 23.79 1.91
CA GLY A 226 -3.12 22.96 3.07
C GLY A 226 -2.09 21.85 3.32
N GLY A 227 -2.10 21.32 4.55
CA GLY A 227 -1.15 20.28 4.97
C GLY A 227 -1.62 18.88 4.60
N LEU A 228 -0.73 18.06 4.03
CA LEU A 228 -0.99 16.68 3.67
C LEU A 228 -0.17 15.69 4.50
N ASN A 229 -0.54 14.42 4.42
CA ASN A 229 0.22 13.34 5.05
C ASN A 229 0.93 12.52 3.98
N GLY A 230 1.97 11.79 4.39
CA GLY A 230 2.76 10.99 3.45
C GLY A 230 1.99 9.92 2.65
N HIS A 231 0.79 9.52 3.08
CA HIS A 231 -0.03 8.61 2.28
C HIS A 231 -0.58 9.28 1.01
N GLY A 232 -0.73 10.59 1.03
CA GLY A 232 -1.21 11.38 -0.11
C GLY A 232 -0.32 11.22 -1.34
N PHE A 233 1.00 11.03 -1.19
CA PHE A 233 1.91 10.75 -2.30
C PHE A 233 1.51 9.50 -3.08
N ARG A 234 1.22 8.40 -2.36
CA ARG A 234 0.78 7.15 -3.00
C ARG A 234 -0.58 7.26 -3.66
N ILE A 235 -1.53 7.95 -3.02
CA ILE A 235 -2.87 8.15 -3.60
C ILE A 235 -2.74 9.00 -4.88
N GLY A 236 -2.00 10.09 -4.79
CA GLY A 236 -1.74 11.02 -5.89
C GLY A 236 -1.07 10.36 -7.08
N GLY A 237 0.05 9.66 -6.84
CA GLY A 237 0.78 8.95 -7.88
C GLY A 237 -0.05 7.89 -8.58
N THR A 238 -0.79 7.09 -7.82
CA THR A 238 -1.72 6.09 -8.39
C THR A 238 -2.79 6.75 -9.25
N THR A 239 -3.40 7.82 -8.73
CA THR A 239 -4.45 8.56 -9.46
C THR A 239 -3.89 9.14 -10.75
N HIS A 240 -2.71 9.76 -10.69
CA HIS A 240 -2.07 10.35 -11.86
C HIS A 240 -1.76 9.31 -12.94
N LEU A 241 -1.13 8.19 -12.59
CA LEU A 241 -0.81 7.12 -13.55
C LEU A 241 -2.08 6.55 -14.21
N LEU A 242 -3.13 6.30 -13.43
CA LEU A 242 -4.40 5.77 -13.95
C LEU A 242 -5.10 6.76 -14.88
N LEU A 243 -5.09 8.07 -14.56
CA LEU A 243 -5.64 9.11 -15.42
C LEU A 243 -4.83 9.30 -16.71
N HIS A 244 -3.57 8.87 -16.74
CA HIS A 244 -2.74 8.83 -17.96
C HIS A 244 -2.88 7.50 -18.73
N GLY A 245 -3.88 6.68 -18.39
CA GLY A 245 -4.16 5.43 -19.10
C GLY A 245 -3.18 4.30 -18.80
N VAL A 246 -2.31 4.44 -17.78
CA VAL A 246 -1.44 3.33 -17.38
C VAL A 246 -2.29 2.20 -16.82
N ASP A 247 -2.11 1.01 -17.39
CA ASP A 247 -2.90 -0.17 -17.04
C ASP A 247 -2.93 -0.42 -15.50
N PRO A 248 -4.11 -0.67 -14.92
CA PRO A 248 -4.27 -0.91 -13.48
C PRO A 248 -3.34 -1.96 -12.88
N TRP A 249 -3.04 -3.03 -13.62
CA TRP A 249 -2.14 -4.07 -13.16
C TRP A 249 -0.70 -3.59 -13.11
N VAL A 250 -0.26 -2.78 -14.07
CA VAL A 250 1.07 -2.13 -14.04
C VAL A 250 1.21 -1.24 -12.82
N VAL A 251 0.23 -0.35 -12.57
CA VAL A 251 0.22 0.53 -11.38
C VAL A 251 0.19 -0.28 -10.08
N MET A 252 -0.58 -1.38 -10.05
CA MET A 252 -0.65 -2.30 -8.92
C MET A 252 0.73 -2.92 -8.62
N LYS A 253 1.47 -3.34 -9.66
CA LYS A 253 2.82 -3.90 -9.54
C LYS A 253 3.84 -2.86 -9.09
N GLN A 254 3.85 -1.67 -9.69
CA GLN A 254 4.76 -0.58 -9.34
C GLN A 254 4.63 -0.18 -7.87
N GLY A 255 3.40 0.01 -7.39
CA GLY A 255 3.16 0.31 -5.98
C GLY A 255 3.25 -0.89 -5.04
N ARG A 256 3.59 -2.08 -5.54
CA ARG A 256 3.80 -3.34 -4.79
C ARG A 256 2.58 -3.78 -3.99
N TRP A 257 1.40 -3.64 -4.59
CA TRP A 257 0.18 -4.22 -4.05
C TRP A 257 0.03 -5.67 -4.53
N SER A 258 -0.33 -6.55 -3.60
CA SER A 258 -0.63 -7.95 -3.88
C SER A 258 -2.11 -8.29 -3.64
N SER A 259 -2.94 -7.28 -3.33
CA SER A 259 -4.36 -7.47 -3.00
C SER A 259 -5.19 -6.27 -3.45
N ALA A 260 -6.52 -6.44 -3.38
CA ALA A 260 -7.51 -5.41 -3.67
C ALA A 260 -7.41 -4.14 -2.80
N ALA A 261 -6.51 -4.10 -1.81
CA ALA A 261 -6.18 -2.87 -1.08
C ALA A 261 -5.67 -1.73 -1.99
N PHE A 262 -5.24 -2.06 -3.21
CA PHE A 262 -4.96 -1.11 -4.29
C PHE A 262 -6.14 -0.20 -4.63
N LEU A 263 -7.36 -0.73 -4.69
CA LEU A 263 -8.57 0.02 -5.08
C LEU A 263 -8.88 1.19 -4.14
N VAL A 264 -8.42 1.13 -2.89
CA VAL A 264 -8.59 2.23 -1.90
C VAL A 264 -7.82 3.50 -2.28
N TYR A 265 -6.85 3.40 -3.20
CA TYR A 265 -6.02 4.52 -3.66
C TYR A 265 -6.57 5.19 -4.92
N TRP A 266 -7.65 4.67 -5.51
CA TRP A 266 -8.25 5.25 -6.70
C TRP A 266 -9.05 6.49 -6.30
N ARG A 267 -8.70 7.64 -6.88
CA ARG A 267 -9.46 8.90 -6.84
C ARG A 267 -9.93 9.23 -8.24
N ASN A 268 -11.00 10.00 -8.37
CA ASN A 268 -11.61 10.32 -9.67
C ASN A 268 -11.99 9.08 -10.48
N VAL A 269 -12.62 8.10 -9.83
CA VAL A 269 -12.99 6.81 -10.46
C VAL A 269 -13.85 7.02 -11.71
N GLU A 270 -14.72 8.03 -11.70
CA GLU A 270 -15.58 8.40 -12.84
C GLU A 270 -14.79 8.84 -14.08
N GLU A 271 -13.58 9.39 -13.90
CA GLU A 271 -12.68 9.78 -15.00
C GLU A 271 -11.74 8.63 -15.40
N ILE A 272 -11.36 7.78 -14.43
CA ILE A 272 -10.47 6.64 -14.66
C ILE A 272 -11.19 5.53 -15.43
N LEU A 273 -12.42 5.16 -15.04
CA LEU A 273 -13.11 4.01 -15.62
C LEU A 273 -13.32 4.11 -17.14
N PRO A 274 -13.75 5.26 -17.71
CA PRO A 274 -13.93 5.39 -19.16
C PRO A 274 -12.68 5.07 -19.98
N LEU A 275 -11.47 5.35 -19.44
CA LEU A 275 -10.20 5.07 -20.12
C LEU A 275 -9.97 3.58 -20.38
N PHE A 276 -10.54 2.71 -19.53
CA PHE A 276 -10.32 1.26 -19.60
C PHE A 276 -11.56 0.47 -20.06
N ILE A 277 -12.73 1.11 -20.09
CA ILE A 277 -13.97 0.52 -20.61
C ILE A 277 -13.87 0.37 -22.14
N GLY A 278 -13.34 1.39 -22.84
CA GLY A 278 -13.12 1.33 -24.29
C GLY A 278 -12.22 0.16 -24.69
N ASP A 279 -11.04 0.08 -24.08
CA ASP A 279 -10.06 -1.00 -24.32
C ASP A 279 -10.61 -2.40 -24.03
N SER A 280 -11.42 -2.53 -22.97
CA SER A 280 -12.06 -3.80 -22.61
C SER A 280 -13.13 -4.22 -23.63
N LEU A 281 -13.89 -3.25 -24.15
CA LEU A 281 -14.91 -3.48 -25.17
C LEU A 281 -14.27 -3.79 -26.53
N ASP A 282 -13.15 -3.14 -26.88
CA ASP A 282 -12.42 -3.39 -28.12
C ASP A 282 -11.73 -4.76 -28.10
N THR A 283 -11.10 -5.13 -26.97
CA THR A 283 -10.52 -6.47 -26.78
C THR A 283 -11.60 -7.55 -26.84
N PHE A 284 -12.76 -7.32 -26.22
CA PHE A 284 -13.89 -8.23 -26.28
C PHE A 284 -14.47 -8.33 -27.70
N THR A 285 -14.54 -7.21 -28.43
CA THR A 285 -15.02 -7.17 -29.82
C THR A 285 -14.07 -7.92 -30.74
N SER A 286 -12.75 -7.69 -30.63
CA SER A 286 -11.72 -8.41 -31.37
C SER A 286 -11.72 -9.92 -31.09
N LEU A 287 -11.87 -10.33 -29.83
CA LEU A 287 -12.02 -11.74 -29.46
C LEU A 287 -13.29 -12.34 -30.03
N LYS A 288 -14.41 -11.64 -29.93
CA LYS A 288 -15.70 -12.07 -30.50
C LYS A 288 -15.60 -12.23 -32.02
N GLU A 289 -15.01 -11.28 -32.73
CA GLU A 289 -14.79 -11.35 -34.18
C GLU A 289 -13.85 -12.49 -34.58
N SER A 290 -12.77 -12.71 -33.83
CA SER A 290 -11.83 -13.81 -34.05
C SER A 290 -12.51 -15.17 -33.84
N ILE A 291 -13.30 -15.31 -32.77
CA ILE A 291 -14.08 -16.52 -32.49
C ILE A 291 -15.16 -16.73 -33.55
N CYS A 292 -15.88 -15.68 -33.97
CA CYS A 292 -16.86 -15.74 -35.05
C CYS A 292 -16.20 -16.17 -36.38
N THR A 293 -15.02 -15.66 -36.69
CA THR A 293 -14.24 -16.04 -37.88
C THR A 293 -13.80 -17.50 -37.82
N LEU A 294 -13.32 -17.97 -36.66
CA LEU A 294 -12.93 -19.36 -36.44
C LEU A 294 -14.13 -20.32 -36.54
N ILE A 295 -15.30 -19.94 -35.98
CA ILE A 295 -16.54 -20.71 -36.09
C ILE A 295 -17.01 -20.77 -37.55
N TYR A 296 -16.97 -19.64 -38.26
CA TYR A 296 -17.34 -19.57 -39.68
C TYR A 296 -16.41 -20.41 -40.57
N GLN A 297 -15.10 -20.35 -40.34
CA GLN A 297 -14.12 -21.18 -41.06
C GLN A 297 -14.32 -22.68 -40.75
N ARG A 298 -14.60 -23.04 -39.50
CA ARG A 298 -14.87 -24.42 -39.09
C ARG A 298 -16.16 -24.98 -39.70
N GLN A 299 -17.20 -24.16 -39.85
CA GLN A 299 -18.45 -24.57 -40.53
C GLN A 299 -18.27 -24.72 -42.06
N ARG A 300 -17.28 -24.05 -42.66
CA ARG A 300 -16.94 -24.18 -44.08
C ARG A 300 -16.24 -25.51 -44.41
N PHE A 301 -15.48 -26.07 -43.46
CA PHE A 301 -14.80 -27.37 -43.60
C PHE A 301 -15.70 -28.59 -43.28
N ILE A 302 -16.89 -28.39 -42.68
CA ILE A 302 -17.80 -29.47 -42.26
C ILE A 302 -18.99 -29.64 -43.23
N ARG A 303 -19.12 -28.83 -44.29
CA ARG A 303 -20.11 -29.12 -45.34
C ARG A 303 -19.68 -30.34 -46.15
N PRO A 304 -20.46 -31.44 -46.19
CA PRO A 304 -20.18 -32.54 -47.11
C PRO A 304 -20.30 -32.02 -48.54
N GLN A 305 -19.35 -32.37 -49.41
CA GLN A 305 -19.56 -32.31 -50.85
C GLN A 305 -20.65 -33.35 -51.20
N THR A 306 -21.92 -32.96 -51.12
CA THR A 306 -22.98 -33.72 -51.77
C THR A 306 -22.87 -33.49 -53.28
N GLN A 307 -22.02 -34.29 -53.92
CA GLN A 307 -22.11 -34.55 -55.35
C GLN A 307 -23.40 -35.34 -55.58
N ALA A 308 -24.43 -34.63 -56.03
CA ALA A 308 -25.67 -35.22 -56.48
C ALA A 308 -25.41 -36.02 -57.76
N PHE A 309 -25.44 -37.35 -57.67
CA PHE A 309 -25.72 -38.19 -58.82
C PHE A 309 -27.16 -37.90 -59.27
N ARG A 310 -27.31 -37.40 -60.49
CA ARG A 310 -28.52 -37.56 -61.30
C ARG A 310 -28.11 -38.22 -62.61
N LEU A 311 -28.69 -39.41 -62.79
CA LEU A 311 -28.92 -40.25 -63.97
C LEU A 311 -28.21 -39.85 -65.28
#